data_AF-A0A9P5NJ95-F1
#
_entry.id   AF-A0A9P5NJ95-F1
#
_cell.length_a   1.000
_cell.length_b   1.000
_cell.length_c   1.000
_cell.angle_alpha   90.00
_cell.angle_beta   90.00
_cell.angle_gamma   90.00
#
_symmetry.space_group_name_H-M   'P 1'
#
loop_
_entity.id
_entity.type
_entity.pdbx_description
1 polymer ?
#
loop_
_entity_poly.entity_id
_entity_poly.type
_entity_poly.pdbx_seq_one_letter_code
_entity_poly.pdbx_strand_id
1 'polypeptide(L)'
;MAQDEFDPILQTQALINEYFQLAALVILYYDYILTLKDEIERYWSSRTKLNLGFALFVLNRYLSILGNIPILLLSFWTWPGSNRLQVCVGMSQYQEYLIAAVHLVVDFIAIVRTYAIYSSSRRILGILIAAGAALLGYGVHAIVGHQQTPYTLSDLPAVGCLLPTTPDLSPS
;
A
#
# COMPACT_ATOMS: atom_id res chain seq x y z
N MET A 1 -13.64 22.58 -25.09
CA MET A 1 -12.36 22.40 -25.82
C MET A 1 -11.23 21.95 -24.88
N ALA A 2 -11.25 22.32 -23.58
CA ALA A 2 -10.28 21.80 -22.60
C ALA A 2 -10.57 20.37 -22.10
N GLN A 3 -11.85 19.93 -22.07
CA GLN A 3 -12.23 18.58 -21.61
C GLN A 3 -11.67 17.46 -22.51
N ASP A 4 -11.65 17.68 -23.83
CA ASP A 4 -11.25 16.68 -24.84
C ASP A 4 -9.73 16.43 -24.87
N GLU A 5 -8.93 17.39 -24.39
CA GLU A 5 -7.46 17.27 -24.26
C GLU A 5 -7.03 16.70 -22.90
N PHE A 6 -7.89 16.79 -21.88
CA PHE A 6 -7.65 16.25 -20.54
C PHE A 6 -7.81 14.72 -20.47
N ASP A 7 -8.76 14.17 -21.23
CA ASP A 7 -9.06 12.74 -21.30
C ASP A 7 -7.86 11.84 -21.70
N PRO A 8 -7.07 12.14 -22.76
CA PRO A 8 -5.93 11.29 -23.14
C PRO A 8 -4.79 11.30 -22.10
N ILE A 9 -4.58 12.42 -21.41
CA ILE A 9 -3.52 12.54 -20.38
C ILE A 9 -3.91 11.71 -19.16
N LEU A 10 -5.16 11.83 -18.70
CA LEU A 10 -5.66 11.10 -17.54
C LEU A 10 -5.65 9.57 -17.78
N GLN A 11 -6.04 9.13 -18.98
CA GLN A 11 -5.98 7.71 -19.34
C GLN A 11 -4.54 7.18 -19.39
N THR A 12 -3.61 7.97 -19.92
CA THR A 12 -2.19 7.59 -19.96
C THR A 12 -1.62 7.45 -18.55
N GLN A 13 -1.96 8.35 -17.64
CA GLN A 13 -1.56 8.28 -16.22
C GLN A 13 -2.13 7.03 -15.53
N ALA A 14 -3.40 6.71 -15.79
CA ALA A 14 -4.06 5.51 -15.27
C ALA A 14 -3.33 4.23 -15.68
N LEU A 15 -3.08 4.07 -16.97
CA LEU A 15 -2.37 2.91 -17.51
C LEU A 15 -0.95 2.80 -16.95
N ILE A 16 -0.20 3.90 -16.92
CA ILE A 16 1.16 3.93 -16.36
C ILE A 16 1.16 3.44 -14.91
N ASN A 17 0.24 3.93 -14.09
CA ASN A 17 0.13 3.53 -12.68
C ASN A 17 -0.22 2.04 -12.54
N GLU A 18 -1.15 1.52 -13.34
CA GLU A 18 -1.51 0.09 -13.36
C GLU A 18 -0.30 -0.79 -13.75
N TYR A 19 0.48 -0.39 -14.77
CA TYR A 19 1.70 -1.10 -15.15
C TYR A 19 2.78 -1.05 -14.07
N PHE A 20 2.97 0.09 -13.40
CA PHE A 20 3.91 0.21 -12.30
C PHE A 20 3.52 -0.67 -11.11
N GLN A 21 2.23 -0.70 -10.75
CA GLN A 21 1.72 -1.57 -9.69
C GLN A 21 1.93 -3.04 -10.05
N LEU A 22 1.61 -3.43 -11.29
CA LEU A 22 1.87 -4.78 -11.80
C LEU A 22 3.35 -5.14 -11.72
N ALA A 23 4.24 -4.27 -12.18
CA ALA A 23 5.68 -4.51 -12.17
C ALA A 23 6.20 -4.67 -10.73
N ALA A 24 5.78 -3.79 -9.81
CA ALA A 24 6.13 -3.87 -8.39
C ALA A 24 5.65 -5.19 -7.78
N LEU A 25 4.44 -5.64 -8.11
CA LEU A 25 3.89 -6.91 -7.65
C LEU A 25 4.68 -8.10 -8.22
N VAL A 26 4.94 -8.12 -9.52
CA VAL A 26 5.73 -9.20 -10.15
C VAL A 26 7.10 -9.31 -9.48
N ILE A 27 7.77 -8.20 -9.22
CA ILE A 27 9.06 -8.19 -8.51
C ILE A 27 8.89 -8.73 -7.09
N LEU A 28 7.87 -8.30 -6.35
CA LEU A 28 7.57 -8.78 -5.00
C LEU A 28 7.35 -10.30 -4.96
N TYR A 29 6.52 -10.84 -5.87
CA TYR A 29 6.26 -12.27 -5.98
C TYR A 29 7.50 -13.04 -6.43
N TYR A 30 8.31 -12.48 -7.33
CA TYR A 30 9.56 -13.08 -7.79
C TYR A 30 10.57 -13.23 -6.64
N ASP A 31 10.80 -12.15 -5.88
CA ASP A 31 11.66 -12.16 -4.70
C ASP A 31 11.12 -13.14 -3.63
N TYR A 32 9.78 -13.21 -3.50
CA TYR A 32 9.14 -14.18 -2.61
C TYR A 32 9.47 -15.63 -2.99
N ILE A 33 9.30 -16.00 -4.26
CA ILE A 33 9.53 -17.37 -4.73
C ILE A 33 11.00 -17.78 -4.52
N LEU A 34 11.94 -16.86 -4.78
CA LEU A 34 13.37 -17.12 -4.57
C LEU A 34 13.70 -17.40 -3.10
N THR A 35 13.15 -16.60 -2.19
CA THR A 35 13.46 -16.70 -0.76
C THR A 35 12.63 -17.78 -0.05
N LEU A 36 11.52 -18.23 -0.63
CA LEU A 36 10.63 -19.25 -0.05
C LEU A 36 11.33 -20.59 0.20
N LYS A 37 12.24 -21.01 -0.70
CA LYS A 37 12.97 -22.28 -0.55
C LYS A 37 13.82 -22.27 0.72
N ASP A 38 14.57 -21.21 0.93
CA ASP A 38 15.43 -21.04 2.10
C ASP A 38 14.60 -20.85 3.38
N GLU A 39 13.42 -20.22 3.26
CA GLU A 39 12.48 -20.05 4.37
C GLU A 39 11.87 -21.36 4.85
N ILE A 40 11.43 -22.22 3.94
CA ILE A 40 10.87 -23.54 4.30
C ILE A 40 11.97 -24.39 4.94
N GLU A 41 13.18 -24.41 4.37
CA GLU A 41 14.26 -25.23 4.90
C GLU A 41 14.72 -24.77 6.30
N ARG A 42 14.76 -23.46 6.56
CA ARG A 42 15.20 -22.93 7.87
C ARG A 42 14.11 -22.80 8.91
N TYR A 43 12.88 -22.46 8.51
CA TYR A 43 11.78 -22.20 9.45
C TYR A 43 10.83 -23.39 9.62
N TRP A 44 10.61 -24.22 8.59
CA TRP A 44 9.73 -25.40 8.71
C TRP A 44 10.46 -26.67 9.18
N SER A 45 11.79 -26.70 9.16
CA SER A 45 12.57 -27.81 9.72
C SER A 45 12.68 -27.70 11.24
N SER A 46 11.79 -28.39 11.97
CA SER A 46 11.78 -28.90 13.38
C SER A 46 12.40 -28.10 14.56
N ARG A 47 13.29 -27.13 14.36
CA ARG A 47 13.99 -26.36 15.43
C ARG A 47 13.46 -24.94 15.64
N THR A 48 12.47 -24.50 14.88
CA THR A 48 11.92 -23.14 15.02
C THR A 48 10.97 -23.10 16.20
N LYS A 49 11.44 -22.62 17.35
CA LYS A 49 10.54 -22.15 18.40
C LYS A 49 9.70 -21.03 17.79
N LEU A 50 8.38 -21.11 17.90
CA LEU A 50 7.43 -20.05 17.51
C LEU A 50 7.75 -18.77 18.30
N ASN A 51 8.76 -18.05 17.86
CA ASN A 51 9.22 -16.82 18.47
C ASN A 51 8.47 -15.65 17.84
N LEU A 52 8.23 -14.61 18.63
CA LEU A 52 7.56 -13.38 18.20
C LEU A 52 8.18 -12.80 16.91
N GLY A 53 9.50 -12.87 16.75
CA GLY A 53 10.19 -12.41 15.54
C GLY A 53 9.84 -13.20 14.27
N PHE A 54 9.57 -14.50 14.38
CA PHE A 54 9.11 -15.31 13.25
C PHE A 54 7.66 -14.98 12.88
N ALA A 55 6.79 -14.86 13.88
CA ALA A 55 5.39 -14.47 13.66
C ALA A 55 5.28 -13.09 13.00
N LEU A 56 6.07 -12.11 13.44
CA LEU A 56 6.10 -10.76 12.84
C LEU A 56 6.65 -10.77 11.42
N PHE A 57 7.69 -11.57 11.15
CA PHE A 57 8.25 -11.72 9.82
C PHE A 57 7.23 -12.30 8.83
N VAL A 58 6.56 -13.39 9.22
CA VAL A 58 5.47 -14.00 8.46
C VAL A 58 4.33 -12.98 8.28
N LEU A 59 3.90 -12.31 9.35
CA LEU A 59 2.83 -11.32 9.27
C LEU A 59 3.16 -10.22 8.25
N ASN A 60 4.33 -9.58 8.33
CA ASN A 60 4.71 -8.53 7.40
C ASN A 60 4.72 -8.99 5.94
N ARG A 61 5.28 -10.18 5.71
CA ARG A 61 5.45 -10.76 4.37
C ARG A 61 4.11 -11.19 3.76
N TYR A 62 3.30 -11.95 4.50
CA TYR A 62 2.03 -12.46 4.00
C TYR A 62 0.93 -11.40 4.00
N LEU A 63 0.94 -10.42 4.92
CA LEU A 63 -0.04 -9.32 4.92
C LEU A 63 0.14 -8.43 3.68
N SER A 64 1.38 -8.15 3.29
CA SER A 64 1.67 -7.38 2.07
C SER A 64 1.26 -8.16 0.82
N ILE A 65 1.58 -9.46 0.73
CA ILE A 65 1.23 -10.28 -0.44
C ILE A 65 -0.30 -10.45 -0.54
N LEU A 66 -0.95 -10.90 0.53
CA LEU A 66 -2.40 -11.16 0.52
C LEU A 66 -3.22 -9.87 0.42
N GLY A 67 -2.76 -8.78 1.02
CA GLY A 67 -3.46 -7.49 0.96
C GLY A 67 -3.45 -6.85 -0.42
N ASN A 68 -2.44 -7.13 -1.26
CA ASN A 68 -2.40 -6.60 -2.62
C ASN A 68 -3.22 -7.43 -3.63
N ILE A 69 -3.65 -8.66 -3.27
CA ILE A 69 -4.47 -9.51 -4.16
C ILE A 69 -5.82 -8.86 -4.48
N PRO A 70 -6.61 -8.36 -3.51
CA PRO A 70 -7.84 -7.63 -3.80
C PRO A 70 -7.61 -6.41 -4.70
N ILE A 71 -6.51 -5.68 -4.50
CA ILE A 71 -6.18 -4.48 -5.28
C ILE A 71 -5.95 -4.87 -6.75
N LEU A 72 -5.15 -5.90 -7.00
CA LEU A 72 -4.96 -6.50 -8.32
C LEU A 72 -6.27 -6.93 -8.97
N LEU A 73 -7.04 -7.75 -8.26
CA LEU A 73 -8.29 -8.30 -8.79
C LEU A 73 -9.28 -7.18 -9.14
N LEU A 74 -9.41 -6.17 -8.29
CA LEU A 74 -10.30 -5.04 -8.49
C LEU A 74 -9.82 -4.07 -9.57
N SER A 75 -8.50 -3.93 -9.76
CA SER A 75 -7.90 -3.07 -10.78
C SER A 75 -8.16 -3.60 -12.20
N PHE A 76 -8.04 -4.92 -12.41
CA PHE A 76 -8.27 -5.55 -13.71
C PHE A 76 -9.74 -5.94 -13.96
N TRP A 77 -10.61 -5.80 -12.96
CA TRP A 77 -12.03 -6.12 -13.12
C TRP A 77 -12.79 -4.96 -13.76
N THR A 78 -13.34 -5.21 -14.95
CA THR A 78 -14.22 -4.24 -15.62
C THR A 78 -15.57 -4.23 -14.93
N TRP A 79 -15.94 -3.12 -14.28
CA TRP A 79 -17.25 -2.93 -13.65
C TRP A 79 -18.22 -2.23 -14.61
N PRO A 80 -19.19 -2.94 -15.20
CA PRO A 80 -20.26 -2.30 -15.96
C PRO A 80 -21.29 -1.68 -15.00
N GLY A 81 -21.37 -0.34 -14.94
CA GLY A 81 -22.50 0.37 -14.31
C GLY A 81 -22.15 1.54 -13.38
N SER A 82 -23.19 2.20 -12.88
CA SER A 82 -23.15 3.38 -12.00
C SER A 82 -22.45 3.18 -10.65
N ASN A 83 -22.19 1.93 -10.26
CA ASN A 83 -21.58 1.59 -8.97
C ASN A 83 -20.05 1.69 -9.00
N ARG A 84 -19.44 2.02 -10.15
CA ARG A 84 -17.99 2.14 -10.32
C ARG A 84 -17.36 3.15 -9.35
N LEU A 85 -18.01 4.28 -9.12
CA LEU A 85 -17.54 5.30 -8.18
C LEU A 85 -17.42 4.74 -6.75
N GLN A 86 -18.43 4.01 -6.29
CA GLN A 86 -18.45 3.41 -4.94
C GLN A 86 -17.33 2.37 -4.78
N VAL A 87 -17.09 1.55 -5.80
CA VAL A 87 -16.01 0.56 -5.79
C VAL A 87 -14.63 1.24 -5.74
N CYS A 88 -14.41 2.27 -6.58
CA CYS A 88 -13.14 2.99 -6.60
C CYS A 88 -12.84 3.73 -5.29
N VAL A 89 -13.84 4.39 -4.70
CA VAL A 89 -13.70 5.04 -3.38
C VAL A 89 -13.40 4.00 -2.30
N GLY A 90 -14.11 2.87 -2.28
CA GLY A 90 -13.86 1.79 -1.33
C GLY A 90 -12.47 1.15 -1.49
N MET A 91 -11.99 1.03 -2.73
CA MET A 91 -10.65 0.52 -3.04
C MET A 91 -9.55 1.46 -2.56
N SER A 92 -9.68 2.79 -2.77
CA SER A 92 -8.72 3.78 -2.24
C SER A 92 -8.62 3.68 -0.72
N GLN A 93 -9.76 3.66 -0.04
CA GLN A 93 -9.81 3.52 1.42
C GLN A 93 -9.14 2.21 1.88
N TYR A 94 -9.43 1.09 1.22
CA TYR A 94 -8.79 -0.19 1.53
C TYR A 94 -7.26 -0.13 1.39
N GLN A 95 -6.77 0.46 0.30
CA GLN A 95 -5.33 0.60 0.05
C GLN A 95 -4.67 1.48 1.13
N GLU A 96 -5.31 2.57 1.53
CA GLU A 96 -4.81 3.44 2.61
C GLU A 96 -4.71 2.69 3.95
N TYR A 97 -5.76 1.94 4.32
CA TYR A 97 -5.74 1.11 5.54
C TYR A 97 -4.67 0.02 5.49
N LEU A 98 -4.50 -0.62 4.33
CA LEU A 98 -3.48 -1.65 4.14
C LEU A 98 -2.07 -1.06 4.29
N ILE A 99 -1.79 0.09 3.68
CA ILE A 99 -0.50 0.78 3.80
C ILE A 99 -0.24 1.15 5.26
N ALA A 100 -1.21 1.73 5.96
CA ALA A 100 -1.08 2.06 7.37
C ALA A 100 -0.80 0.82 8.24
N ALA A 101 -1.51 -0.29 8.00
CA ALA A 101 -1.30 -1.54 8.72
C ALA A 101 0.10 -2.14 8.46
N VAL A 102 0.55 -2.18 7.21
CA VAL A 102 1.90 -2.65 6.84
C VAL A 102 2.96 -1.78 7.52
N HIS A 103 2.79 -0.45 7.48
CA HIS A 103 3.74 0.50 8.06
C HIS A 103 3.93 0.27 9.56
N LEU A 104 2.83 0.12 10.33
CA LEU A 104 2.88 -0.18 11.76
C LEU A 104 3.65 -1.48 12.06
N VAL A 105 3.45 -2.51 11.24
CA VAL A 105 4.17 -3.79 11.41
C VAL A 105 5.66 -3.61 11.11
N VAL A 106 6.02 -2.88 10.05
CA VAL A 106 7.42 -2.60 9.69
C VAL A 106 8.13 -1.83 10.79
N ASP A 107 7.51 -0.76 11.30
CA ASP A 107 8.08 0.07 12.37
C ASP A 107 8.34 -0.75 13.63
N PHE A 108 7.38 -1.60 14.00
CA PHE A 108 7.54 -2.47 15.16
C PHE A 108 8.69 -3.47 14.98
N ILE A 109 8.81 -4.08 13.80
CA ILE A 109 9.93 -4.99 13.48
C ILE A 109 11.26 -4.25 13.53
N ALA A 110 11.33 -3.05 12.94
CA ALA A 110 12.53 -2.22 12.94
C ALA A 110 12.98 -1.88 14.36
N ILE A 111 12.03 -1.53 15.24
CA ILE A 111 12.29 -1.28 16.66
C ILE A 111 12.86 -2.53 17.36
N VAL A 112 12.20 -3.68 17.21
CA VAL A 112 12.63 -4.92 17.87
C VAL A 112 14.02 -5.35 17.40
N ARG A 113 14.28 -5.30 16.09
CA ARG A 113 15.60 -5.66 15.52
C ARG A 113 16.69 -4.71 15.99
N THR A 114 16.42 -3.41 15.96
CA THR A 114 17.40 -2.41 16.40
C THR A 114 17.69 -2.54 17.89
N TYR A 115 16.66 -2.80 18.71
CA TYR A 115 16.82 -3.04 20.13
C TYR A 115 17.70 -4.27 20.42
N ALA A 116 17.54 -5.35 19.64
CA ALA A 116 18.36 -6.56 19.77
C ALA A 116 19.83 -6.34 19.39
N ILE A 117 20.10 -5.55 18.35
CA ILE A 117 21.47 -5.26 17.87
C ILE A 117 22.20 -4.30 18.82
N TYR A 118 21.51 -3.30 19.36
CA TYR A 118 22.14 -2.16 20.05
C TYR A 118 22.19 -2.27 21.59
N SER A 119 22.18 -3.50 22.11
CA SER A 119 22.34 -3.84 23.54
C SER A 119 21.55 -2.92 24.50
N SER A 120 20.28 -2.65 24.20
CA SER A 120 19.38 -1.84 25.04
C SER A 120 19.71 -0.35 25.17
N SER A 121 20.47 0.26 24.25
CA SER A 121 20.68 1.71 24.27
C SER A 121 19.39 2.50 23.99
N ARG A 122 18.82 3.13 25.04
CA ARG A 122 17.50 3.80 24.98
C ARG A 122 17.44 5.01 24.04
N ARG A 123 18.60 5.60 23.69
CA ARG A 123 18.68 6.76 22.78
C ARG A 123 18.23 6.41 21.36
N ILE A 124 18.69 5.28 20.84
CA ILE A 124 18.37 4.83 19.48
C ILE A 124 16.91 4.38 19.40
N LEU A 125 16.40 3.76 20.47
CA LEU A 125 14.98 3.44 20.60
C LEU A 125 14.11 4.71 20.52
N GLY A 126 14.51 5.78 21.22
CA GLY A 126 13.82 7.07 21.15
C GLY A 126 13.80 7.67 19.75
N ILE A 127 14.93 7.60 19.02
CA ILE A 127 15.01 8.08 17.63
C ILE A 127 14.10 7.27 16.71
N LEU A 128 14.10 5.94 16.80
CA LEU A 128 13.23 5.10 15.97
C LEU A 128 11.74 5.35 16.26
N ILE A 129 11.35 5.49 17.53
CA ILE A 129 9.96 5.78 17.90
C ILE A 129 9.55 7.17 17.38
N ALA A 130 10.42 8.17 17.51
CA ALA A 130 10.15 9.51 17.00
C ALA A 130 10.02 9.52 15.47
N ALA A 131 10.88 8.77 14.77
CA ALA A 131 10.80 8.63 13.32
C ALA A 131 9.51 7.93 12.88
N GLY A 132 9.14 6.80 13.52
CA GLY A 132 7.88 6.11 13.24
C GLY A 132 6.66 6.99 13.53
N ALA A 133 6.65 7.71 14.65
CA ALA A 133 5.58 8.64 14.98
C ALA A 133 5.45 9.79 13.97
N ALA A 134 6.57 10.31 13.46
CA ALA A 134 6.57 11.33 12.41
C ALA A 134 6.00 10.80 11.08
N LEU A 135 6.37 9.57 10.70
CA LEU A 135 5.87 8.93 9.48
C LEU A 135 4.37 8.61 9.58
N LEU A 136 3.90 8.10 10.73
CA LEU A 136 2.48 7.90 10.99
C LEU A 136 1.70 9.22 10.98
N GLY A 137 2.25 10.26 11.61
CA GLY A 137 1.66 11.60 11.60
C GLY A 137 1.53 12.17 10.19
N TYR A 138 2.56 12.00 9.36
CA TYR A 138 2.51 12.37 7.94
C TYR A 138 1.47 11.57 7.17
N GLY A 139 1.40 10.25 7.39
CA GLY A 139 0.39 9.39 6.76
C GLY A 139 -1.04 9.80 7.11
N VAL A 140 -1.32 10.06 8.40
CA VAL A 140 -2.64 10.54 8.84
C VAL A 140 -2.97 11.91 8.22
N HIS A 141 -2.00 12.82 8.17
CA HIS A 141 -2.20 14.12 7.54
C HIS A 141 -2.56 13.99 6.06
N ALA A 142 -1.86 13.12 5.33
CA ALA A 142 -2.12 12.86 3.91
C ALA A 142 -3.52 12.24 3.68
N ILE A 143 -3.94 11.29 4.52
CA ILE A 143 -5.26 10.65 4.43
C ILE A 143 -6.39 11.65 4.71
N VAL A 144 -6.25 12.48 5.75
CA VAL A 144 -7.24 13.50 6.09
C VAL A 144 -7.38 14.54 4.98
N GLY A 145 -6.29 14.88 4.29
CA GLY A 145 -6.32 15.74 3.09
C GLY A 145 -7.09 15.12 1.92
N HIS A 146 -7.02 13.79 1.77
CA HIS A 146 -7.64 13.04 0.65
C HIS A 146 -9.17 12.87 0.80
N GLN A 147 -9.70 13.00 2.02
CA GLN A 147 -11.10 12.76 2.35
C GLN A 147 -12.01 13.98 2.10
N GLN A 148 -11.45 15.15 1.80
CA GLN A 148 -12.21 16.41 1.66
C GLN A 148 -12.76 16.68 0.25
N THR A 149 -12.41 15.88 -0.76
CA THR A 149 -12.85 16.08 -2.15
C THR A 149 -14.09 15.23 -2.46
N PRO A 150 -15.26 15.83 -2.73
CA PRO A 150 -16.43 15.09 -3.20
C PRO A 150 -16.20 14.61 -4.63
N TYR A 151 -15.95 13.31 -4.82
CA TYR A 151 -15.74 12.72 -6.15
C TYR A 151 -17.05 12.51 -6.89
N THR A 152 -17.09 12.84 -8.18
CA THR A 152 -18.21 12.56 -9.07
C THR A 152 -17.84 11.51 -10.13
N LEU A 153 -18.83 10.87 -10.76
CA LEU A 153 -18.59 9.87 -11.80
C LEU A 153 -17.86 10.47 -13.03
N SER A 154 -17.99 11.79 -13.23
CA SER A 154 -17.35 12.54 -14.32
C SER A 154 -15.85 12.73 -14.14
N ASP A 155 -15.33 12.54 -12.93
CA ASP A 155 -13.90 12.68 -12.59
C ASP A 155 -13.11 11.39 -12.78
N LEU A 156 -13.79 10.28 -13.13
CA LEU A 156 -13.19 8.96 -13.27
C LEU A 156 -12.77 8.68 -14.72
N PRO A 157 -11.55 8.14 -14.96
CA PRO A 157 -11.14 7.72 -16.31
C PRO A 157 -12.05 6.62 -16.88
N ALA A 158 -11.98 6.33 -18.18
CA ALA A 158 -12.79 5.26 -18.80
C ALA A 158 -12.47 3.85 -18.25
N VAL A 159 -11.23 3.62 -17.82
CA VAL A 159 -10.72 2.40 -17.19
C VAL A 159 -9.92 2.75 -15.93
N GLY A 160 -9.92 1.87 -14.91
CA GLY A 160 -9.19 2.07 -13.65
C GLY A 160 -9.93 2.90 -12.59
N CYS A 161 -9.25 3.17 -11.48
CA CYS A 161 -9.77 3.90 -10.30
C CYS A 161 -8.84 5.04 -9.85
N LEU A 162 -8.16 5.70 -10.79
CA LEU A 162 -7.25 6.80 -10.46
C LEU A 162 -8.08 8.06 -10.15
N LEU A 163 -8.07 8.46 -8.88
CA LEU A 163 -8.78 9.64 -8.38
C LEU A 163 -7.85 10.86 -8.45
N PRO A 164 -8.34 12.03 -8.89
CA PRO A 164 -7.54 13.24 -8.91
C PRO A 164 -7.21 13.68 -7.48
N THR A 165 -5.92 13.96 -7.23
CA THR A 165 -5.38 14.34 -5.92
C THR A 165 -5.41 15.86 -5.67
N THR A 166 -5.91 16.65 -6.63
CA THR A 166 -5.99 18.11 -6.53
C THR A 166 -7.44 18.57 -6.37
N PRO A 167 -7.78 19.32 -5.29
CA PRO A 167 -8.95 20.18 -5.34
C PRO A 167 -8.67 21.30 -6.36
N ASP A 168 -9.68 21.68 -7.14
CA ASP A 168 -9.69 22.83 -8.05
C ASP A 168 -9.04 22.64 -9.44
N LEU A 169 -9.79 21.97 -10.32
CA LEU A 169 -9.88 22.35 -11.73
C LEU A 169 -11.36 22.32 -12.17
N SER A 170 -12.23 23.03 -11.45
CA SER A 170 -13.52 23.44 -12.03
C SER A 170 -13.31 24.80 -12.71
N PRO A 171 -13.28 24.91 -14.04
CA PRO A 171 -13.48 26.20 -14.68
C PRO A 171 -14.96 26.53 -14.54
N SER A 172 -15.25 27.55 -13.73
CA SER A 172 -16.54 28.28 -13.74
C SER A 172 -16.82 28.84 -15.13
#